data_AF-A0A6J6HM14-F1
#
_entry.id   AF-A0A6J6HM14-F1
#
_cell.length_a   1.000
_cell.length_b   1.000
_cell.length_c   1.000
_cell.angle_alpha   90.00
_cell.angle_beta   90.00
_cell.angle_gamma   90.00
#
_symmetry.space_group_name_H-M   'P 1'
#
loop_
_entity.id
_entity.type
_entity.pdbx_description
1 polymer ?
#
loop_
_entity_poly.entity_id
_entity_poly.type
_entity_poly.pdbx_seq_one_letter_code
_entity_poly.pdbx_strand_id
1 'polypeptide(L)'
;MGWKKYLLQREADEHRRKKERANAEKKAEILQKQGEKMRAKASKATAAQGMLRRAEALISNLEDVRKSDKVAKLRFPTPAACGKTPLMATGLSKSYGSLEIFTDVDLAIDRSSRVVILGLNGAGKTTLLSILGGTNESDTGEILPGHGLKIGYYTQEHESLDFERTVLENMLSAGDKISEQQARQTLGSFLFSGDDVQKPVKVLSGGERTRLALATLVVGSANVLLLDEPTNNLDPASREEILAALGEYQGAVVLVSHDVGAVQALKPERVLLLPDGDEDLWGNQYLELIALE
;
A
#
# COMPACT_ATOMS: atom_id res chain seq x y z
N MET A 1 6.92 -7.54 18.34
CA MET A 1 5.68 -8.15 18.91
C MET A 1 4.68 -8.45 17.77
N GLY A 2 4.71 -9.50 16.95
CA GLY A 2 5.34 -10.81 16.94
C GLY A 2 4.31 -11.70 16.23
N TRP A 3 4.53 -12.05 14.96
CA TRP A 3 3.66 -12.75 13.99
C TRP A 3 2.71 -13.84 14.56
N LYS A 4 3.11 -14.48 15.67
CA LYS A 4 2.32 -15.45 16.44
C LYS A 4 1.05 -14.86 17.07
N LYS A 5 1.09 -13.62 17.58
CA LYS A 5 -0.09 -12.91 18.11
C LYS A 5 -1.05 -12.53 16.98
N TYR A 6 -0.52 -12.21 15.79
CA TYR A 6 -1.29 -11.97 14.58
C TYR A 6 -2.01 -13.24 14.08
N LEU A 7 -1.33 -14.39 14.03
CA LEU A 7 -1.97 -15.67 13.66
C LEU A 7 -3.11 -16.04 14.63
N LEU A 8 -2.90 -15.87 15.94
CA LEU A 8 -3.93 -16.08 16.95
C LEU A 8 -5.12 -15.12 16.81
N GLN A 9 -4.85 -13.85 16.49
CA GLN A 9 -5.89 -12.85 16.28
C GLN A 9 -6.66 -13.10 14.98
N ARG A 10 -5.98 -13.57 13.92
CA ARG A 10 -6.59 -14.00 12.65
C ARG A 10 -7.50 -15.21 12.84
N GLU A 11 -7.05 -16.22 13.58
CA GLU A 11 -7.87 -17.40 13.88
C GLU A 11 -9.10 -17.01 14.72
N ALA A 12 -8.93 -16.14 15.72
CA ALA A 12 -10.03 -15.61 16.52
C ALA A 12 -11.03 -14.78 15.70
N ASP A 13 -10.55 -13.94 14.78
CA ASP A 13 -11.38 -13.12 13.90
C ASP A 13 -12.11 -13.97 12.85
N GLU A 14 -11.45 -14.96 12.25
CA GLU A 14 -12.09 -15.93 11.34
C GLU A 14 -13.18 -16.74 12.06
N HIS A 15 -12.92 -17.17 13.30
CA HIS A 15 -13.92 -17.86 14.12
C HIS A 15 -15.11 -16.96 14.49
N ARG A 16 -14.86 -15.69 14.85
CA ARG A 16 -15.92 -14.71 15.15
C ARG A 16 -16.79 -14.47 13.91
N ARG A 17 -16.18 -14.28 12.74
CA ARG A 17 -16.87 -14.08 11.45
C ARG A 17 -17.69 -15.30 11.03
N LYS A 18 -17.14 -16.51 11.16
CA LYS A 18 -17.89 -17.76 10.89
C LYS A 18 -19.12 -17.90 11.79
N LYS A 19 -18.99 -17.53 13.07
CA LYS A 19 -20.08 -17.60 14.05
C LYS A 19 -21.16 -16.55 13.79
N GLU A 20 -20.78 -15.31 13.47
CA GLU A 20 -21.71 -14.24 13.09
C GLU A 20 -22.49 -14.60 11.83
N ARG A 21 -21.81 -15.15 10.82
CA ARG A 21 -22.43 -15.64 9.59
C ARG A 21 -23.43 -16.77 9.83
N ALA A 22 -23.03 -17.80 10.57
CA ALA A 22 -23.92 -18.92 10.90
C ALA A 22 -25.18 -18.44 11.67
N ASN A 23 -25.03 -17.40 12.50
CA ASN A 23 -26.16 -16.80 13.22
C ASN A 23 -27.07 -15.97 12.29
N ALA A 24 -26.50 -15.24 11.34
CA ALA A 24 -27.26 -14.46 10.36
C ALA A 24 -28.03 -15.37 9.38
N GLU A 25 -27.39 -16.43 8.87
CA GLU A 25 -28.02 -17.45 8.00
C GLU A 25 -29.19 -18.14 8.72
N LYS A 26 -29.00 -18.57 9.97
CA LYS A 26 -30.08 -19.16 10.79
C LYS A 26 -31.25 -18.19 11.01
N LYS A 27 -30.97 -16.90 11.26
CA LYS A 27 -32.02 -15.88 11.45
C LYS A 27 -32.80 -15.64 10.16
N ALA A 28 -32.13 -15.58 9.01
CA ALA A 28 -32.78 -15.43 7.71
C ALA A 28 -33.68 -16.63 7.40
N GLU A 29 -33.20 -17.86 7.63
CA GLU A 29 -33.98 -19.08 7.42
C GLU A 29 -35.24 -19.13 8.29
N ILE A 30 -35.15 -18.75 9.57
CA ILE A 30 -36.31 -18.69 10.47
C ILE A 30 -37.33 -17.66 9.99
N LEU A 31 -36.89 -16.46 9.60
CA LEU A 31 -37.76 -15.40 9.09
C LEU A 31 -38.44 -15.80 7.78
N GLN A 32 -37.74 -16.50 6.90
CA GLN A 32 -38.28 -17.00 5.65
C GLN A 32 -39.38 -18.05 5.89
N LYS A 33 -39.12 -19.06 6.73
CA LYS A 33 -40.12 -20.09 7.09
C LYS A 33 -41.35 -19.50 7.77
N GLN A 34 -41.17 -18.48 8.63
CA GLN A 34 -42.29 -17.76 9.26
C GLN A 34 -43.10 -16.95 8.25
N GLY A 35 -42.42 -16.24 7.34
CA GLY A 35 -43.05 -15.49 6.27
C GLY A 35 -43.90 -16.38 5.35
N GLU A 36 -43.35 -17.51 4.91
CA GLU A 36 -44.05 -18.49 4.05
C GLU A 36 -45.29 -19.09 4.74
N LYS A 37 -45.18 -19.48 6.02
CA LYS A 37 -46.30 -20.02 6.80
C LYS A 37 -47.42 -18.99 7.00
N MET A 38 -47.09 -17.72 7.14
CA MET A 38 -48.05 -16.63 7.33
C MET A 38 -48.68 -16.15 6.01
N ARG A 39 -48.03 -16.42 4.87
CA ARG A 39 -48.52 -16.09 3.51
C ARG A 39 -49.81 -16.83 3.15
N ALA A 40 -50.11 -17.95 3.80
CA ALA A 40 -51.32 -18.74 3.59
C ALA A 40 -52.62 -18.08 4.11
N LYS A 41 -52.53 -16.99 4.91
CA LYS A 41 -53.71 -16.26 5.44
C LYS A 41 -53.72 -14.82 4.92
N ALA A 42 -54.76 -14.46 4.17
CA ALA A 42 -54.90 -13.15 3.51
C ALA A 42 -54.75 -11.95 4.46
N SER A 43 -55.23 -12.06 5.71
CA SER A 43 -55.12 -11.00 6.73
C SER A 43 -53.69 -10.74 7.24
N LYS A 44 -52.70 -11.58 6.89
CA LYS A 44 -51.31 -11.49 7.35
C LYS A 44 -50.30 -11.25 6.21
N ALA A 45 -50.79 -10.95 5.01
CA ALA A 45 -49.97 -10.78 3.81
C ALA A 45 -48.88 -9.70 3.97
N THR A 46 -49.23 -8.53 4.51
CA THR A 46 -48.29 -7.41 4.69
C THR A 46 -47.17 -7.75 5.69
N ALA A 47 -47.50 -8.44 6.78
CA ALA A 47 -46.52 -8.89 7.76
C ALA A 47 -45.59 -9.98 7.19
N ALA A 48 -46.14 -10.91 6.40
CA ALA A 48 -45.36 -11.93 5.71
C ALA A 48 -44.38 -11.33 4.69
N GLN A 49 -44.81 -10.33 3.90
CA GLN A 49 -43.93 -9.62 2.96
C GLN A 49 -42.81 -8.85 3.68
N GLY A 50 -43.11 -8.21 4.82
CA GLY A 50 -42.10 -7.53 5.62
C GLY A 50 -41.03 -8.48 6.18
N MET A 51 -41.40 -9.69 6.59
CA MET A 51 -40.47 -10.71 7.07
C MET A 51 -39.58 -11.25 5.95
N LEU A 52 -40.15 -11.53 4.77
CA LEU A 52 -39.41 -12.00 3.59
C LEU A 52 -38.37 -10.97 3.13
N ARG A 53 -38.74 -9.68 3.05
CA ARG A 53 -37.79 -8.60 2.73
C ARG A 53 -36.64 -8.50 3.74
N ARG A 54 -36.92 -8.70 5.04
CA ARG A 54 -35.87 -8.68 6.07
C ARG A 54 -34.93 -9.89 5.95
N ALA A 55 -35.46 -11.06 5.61
CA ALA A 55 -34.66 -12.25 5.33
C ALA A 55 -33.76 -12.04 4.10
N GLU A 56 -34.32 -11.49 3.02
CA GLU A 56 -33.57 -11.11 1.81
C GLU A 56 -32.49 -10.07 2.11
N ALA A 57 -32.78 -9.04 2.90
CA ALA A 57 -31.78 -8.04 3.30
C ALA A 57 -30.64 -8.62 4.15
N LEU A 58 -30.93 -9.58 5.04
CA LEU A 58 -29.91 -10.29 5.82
C LEU A 58 -29.01 -11.15 4.92
N ILE A 59 -29.57 -11.78 3.89
CA ILE A 59 -28.82 -12.57 2.90
C ILE A 59 -28.02 -11.65 1.96
N SER A 60 -28.61 -10.55 1.49
CA SER A 60 -27.96 -9.55 0.63
C SER A 60 -26.77 -8.90 1.32
N ASN A 61 -26.90 -8.54 2.60
CA ASN A 61 -25.77 -8.01 3.37
C ASN A 61 -24.65 -9.05 3.55
N LEU A 62 -24.97 -10.35 3.58
CA LEU A 62 -23.96 -11.42 3.58
C LEU A 62 -23.32 -11.61 2.19
N GLU A 63 -24.03 -11.30 1.10
CA GLU A 63 -23.53 -11.35 -0.27
C GLU A 63 -22.73 -10.10 -0.67
N ASP A 64 -23.03 -8.92 -0.12
CA ASP A 64 -22.19 -7.73 -0.30
C ASP A 64 -20.84 -7.87 0.42
N VAL A 65 -20.80 -8.56 1.56
CA VAL A 65 -19.54 -9.04 2.18
C VAL A 65 -18.80 -10.02 1.26
N ARG A 66 -19.50 -10.79 0.41
CA ARG A 66 -18.84 -11.65 -0.60
C ARG A 66 -18.33 -10.88 -1.81
N LYS A 67 -18.87 -9.70 -2.12
CA LYS A 67 -18.36 -8.85 -3.22
C LYS A 67 -17.11 -8.07 -2.82
N SER A 68 -16.89 -7.80 -1.52
CA SER A 68 -15.62 -7.21 -1.06
C SER A 68 -14.43 -8.19 -1.10
N ASP A 69 -14.65 -9.49 -1.30
CA ASP A 69 -13.59 -10.51 -1.27
C ASP A 69 -12.92 -10.76 -2.63
N LYS A 70 -13.39 -10.14 -3.72
CA LYS A 70 -12.61 -10.06 -4.96
C LYS A 70 -11.84 -8.75 -4.96
N VAL A 71 -10.80 -8.68 -4.13
CA VAL A 71 -9.82 -7.61 -4.27
C VAL A 71 -9.28 -7.69 -5.69
N ALA A 72 -9.54 -6.66 -6.50
CA ALA A 72 -9.04 -6.65 -7.86
C ALA A 72 -7.50 -6.69 -7.81
N LYS A 73 -6.89 -7.53 -8.65
CA LYS A 73 -5.43 -7.64 -8.71
C LYS A 73 -4.82 -6.28 -9.03
N LEU A 74 -4.08 -5.73 -8.08
CA LEU A 74 -3.41 -4.45 -8.28
C LEU A 74 -2.26 -4.63 -9.26
N ARG A 75 -2.13 -3.71 -10.21
CA ARG A 75 -1.03 -3.72 -11.18
C ARG A 75 -0.45 -2.34 -11.32
N PHE A 76 0.85 -2.23 -11.10
CA PHE A 76 1.58 -1.03 -11.43
C PHE A 76 1.77 -0.93 -12.95
N PRO A 77 1.65 0.28 -13.53
CA PRO A 77 1.94 0.51 -14.94
C PRO A 77 3.42 0.28 -15.25
N THR A 78 3.74 0.10 -16.53
CA THR A 78 5.12 0.02 -17.00
C THR A 78 5.84 1.35 -16.74
N PRO A 79 7.03 1.35 -16.10
CA PRO A 79 7.80 2.56 -15.85
C PRO A 79 8.36 3.19 -17.12
N ALA A 80 8.79 4.46 -17.05
CA ALA A 80 9.53 5.07 -18.15
C ALA A 80 10.89 4.38 -18.36
N ALA A 81 11.33 4.29 -19.61
CA ALA A 81 12.65 3.76 -19.94
C ALA A 81 13.77 4.61 -19.30
N CYS A 82 14.80 3.94 -18.79
CA CYS A 82 16.00 4.56 -18.22
C CYS A 82 17.27 3.78 -18.55
N GLY A 83 18.42 4.39 -18.27
CA GLY A 83 19.73 3.76 -18.37
C GLY A 83 19.92 2.58 -17.41
N LYS A 84 21.11 1.97 -17.41
CA LYS A 84 21.42 0.84 -16.51
C LYS A 84 21.28 1.24 -15.04
N THR A 85 21.82 2.40 -14.68
CA THR A 85 21.86 2.91 -13.31
C THR A 85 21.20 4.30 -13.29
N PRO A 86 19.87 4.39 -13.14
CA PRO A 86 19.15 5.66 -13.16
C PRO A 86 19.44 6.57 -11.97
N LEU A 87 19.80 6.04 -10.80
CA LEU A 87 20.06 6.83 -9.60
C LEU A 87 21.39 6.40 -8.96
N MET A 88 22.30 7.35 -8.82
CA MET A 88 23.54 7.19 -8.07
C MET A 88 23.65 8.31 -7.03
N ALA A 89 24.32 8.03 -5.94
CA ALA A 89 24.64 8.96 -4.88
C ALA A 89 26.05 8.65 -4.37
N THR A 90 26.83 9.69 -4.11
CA THR A 90 28.21 9.54 -3.63
C THR A 90 28.50 10.44 -2.45
N GLY A 91 29.06 9.89 -1.38
CA GLY A 91 29.51 10.58 -0.19
C GLY A 91 28.40 11.31 0.58
N LEU A 92 27.16 10.82 0.53
CA LEU A 92 26.04 11.48 1.20
C LEU A 92 26.24 11.44 2.72
N SER A 93 26.09 12.59 3.36
CA SER A 93 26.14 12.70 4.83
C SER A 93 25.06 13.65 5.31
N LYS A 94 24.48 13.36 6.48
CA LYS A 94 23.48 14.23 7.08
C LYS A 94 23.66 14.35 8.59
N SER A 95 23.58 15.59 9.08
CA SER A 95 23.61 15.94 10.50
C SER A 95 22.51 16.94 10.84
N TYR A 96 21.95 16.81 12.05
CA TYR A 96 21.03 17.80 12.63
C TYR A 96 21.69 18.41 13.87
N GLY A 97 22.26 19.61 13.71
CA GLY A 97 23.04 20.25 14.76
C GLY A 97 24.31 19.46 15.07
N SER A 98 24.41 18.90 16.28
CA SER A 98 25.53 18.04 16.68
C SER A 98 25.25 16.54 16.52
N LEU A 99 24.04 16.16 16.08
CA LEU A 99 23.66 14.78 15.87
C LEU A 99 23.97 14.36 14.44
N GLU A 100 25.01 13.57 14.27
CA GLU A 100 25.32 12.91 13.00
C GLU A 100 24.34 11.75 12.77
N ILE A 101 23.69 11.73 11.60
CA ILE A 101 22.67 10.73 11.25
C ILE A 101 23.30 9.59 10.45
N PHE A 102 24.05 9.93 9.40
CA PHE A 102 24.87 9.01 8.62
C PHE A 102 25.96 9.81 7.88
N THR A 103 27.04 9.13 7.50
CA THR A 103 28.21 9.77 6.88
C THR A 103 28.77 8.90 5.76
N ASP A 104 29.19 9.54 4.68
CA ASP A 104 29.88 8.93 3.54
C ASP A 104 29.13 7.76 2.88
N VAL A 105 27.81 7.90 2.75
CA VAL A 105 26.95 6.87 2.14
C VAL A 105 27.02 6.97 0.61
N ASP A 106 27.56 5.93 -0.01
CA ASP A 106 27.50 5.70 -1.46
C ASP A 106 26.35 4.76 -1.81
N LEU A 107 25.66 5.02 -2.91
CA LEU A 107 24.57 4.17 -3.37
C LEU A 107 24.44 4.20 -4.90
N ALA A 108 24.26 3.04 -5.51
CA ALA A 108 23.89 2.92 -6.91
C ALA A 108 22.66 2.02 -7.06
N ILE A 109 21.59 2.57 -7.65
CA ILE A 109 20.34 1.87 -7.93
C ILE A 109 20.29 1.55 -9.42
N ASP A 110 20.39 0.27 -9.72
CA ASP A 110 20.25 -0.25 -11.08
C ASP A 110 18.78 -0.38 -11.48
N ARG A 111 18.48 -0.31 -12.76
CA ARG A 111 17.13 -0.53 -13.28
C ARG A 111 16.62 -1.89 -12.81
N SER A 112 15.35 -1.94 -12.43
CA SER A 112 14.69 -3.16 -11.94
C SER A 112 15.27 -3.74 -10.64
N SER A 113 16.20 -3.05 -9.97
CA SER A 113 16.77 -3.54 -8.71
C SER A 113 15.75 -3.57 -7.58
N ARG A 114 16.00 -4.41 -6.58
CA ARG A 114 15.21 -4.51 -5.36
C ARG A 114 16.13 -4.33 -4.16
N VAL A 115 16.09 -3.14 -3.58
CA VAL A 115 16.96 -2.75 -2.48
C VAL A 115 16.13 -2.51 -1.23
N VAL A 116 16.59 -3.01 -0.10
CA VAL A 116 16.01 -2.70 1.21
C VAL A 116 17.01 -1.90 2.02
N ILE A 117 16.54 -0.86 2.69
CA ILE A 117 17.36 -0.10 3.63
C ILE A 117 16.97 -0.54 5.04
N LEU A 118 17.94 -1.05 5.80
CA LEU A 118 17.77 -1.47 7.20
C LEU A 118 18.66 -0.62 8.11
N GLY A 119 18.34 -0.59 9.40
CA GLY A 119 19.10 0.15 10.39
C GLY A 119 18.19 0.59 11.51
N LEU A 120 18.72 0.69 12.72
CA LEU A 120 17.93 0.95 13.93
C LEU A 120 17.07 2.23 13.82
N ASN A 121 16.07 2.35 14.68
CA ASN A 121 15.28 3.58 14.77
C ASN A 121 16.18 4.78 15.07
N GLY A 122 16.12 5.79 14.19
CA GLY A 122 17.02 6.96 14.25
C GLY A 122 18.28 6.85 13.39
N ALA A 123 18.54 5.72 12.72
CA ALA A 123 19.71 5.56 11.82
C ALA A 123 19.63 6.36 10.51
N GLY A 124 18.54 7.12 10.28
CA GLY A 124 18.41 7.98 9.10
C GLY A 124 17.77 7.37 7.87
N LYS A 125 17.07 6.23 7.97
CA LYS A 125 16.40 5.57 6.83
C LYS A 125 15.48 6.51 6.04
N THR A 126 14.51 7.13 6.71
CA THR A 126 13.62 8.15 6.12
C THR A 126 14.40 9.36 5.61
N THR A 127 15.43 9.79 6.34
CA THR A 127 16.27 10.93 5.94
C THR A 127 17.00 10.67 4.63
N LEU A 128 17.58 9.47 4.47
CA LEU A 128 18.24 9.05 3.24
C LEU A 128 17.25 8.97 2.08
N LEU A 129 16.07 8.37 2.29
CA LEU A 129 15.03 8.34 1.25
C LEU A 129 14.55 9.74 0.84
N SER A 130 14.37 10.66 1.79
CA SER A 130 14.03 12.06 1.50
C SER A 130 15.11 12.78 0.71
N ILE A 131 16.38 12.51 1.01
CA ILE A 131 17.52 13.06 0.26
C ILE A 131 17.50 12.52 -1.17
N LEU A 132 17.44 11.19 -1.35
CA LEU A 132 17.35 10.54 -2.66
C LEU A 132 16.11 11.01 -3.45
N GLY A 133 14.99 11.27 -2.77
CA GLY A 133 13.75 11.78 -3.33
C GLY A 133 13.77 13.28 -3.66
N GLY A 134 14.81 14.00 -3.26
CA GLY A 134 14.97 15.44 -3.50
C GLY A 134 14.09 16.33 -2.61
N THR A 135 13.50 15.80 -1.54
CA THR A 135 12.71 16.60 -0.57
C THR A 135 13.56 17.10 0.60
N ASN A 136 14.79 16.63 0.72
CA ASN A 136 15.77 17.09 1.71
C ASN A 136 17.16 17.18 1.07
N GLU A 137 18.03 18.03 1.60
CA GLU A 137 19.39 18.22 1.10
C GLU A 137 20.39 17.42 1.93
N SER A 138 21.41 16.88 1.27
CA SER A 138 22.58 16.31 1.94
C SER A 138 23.54 17.43 2.38
N ASP A 139 24.27 17.23 3.48
CA ASP A 139 25.26 18.22 3.92
C ASP A 139 26.57 18.11 3.12
N THR A 140 26.90 16.89 2.70
CA THR A 140 28.03 16.59 1.79
C THR A 140 27.62 15.56 0.74
N GLY A 141 28.48 15.37 -0.25
CA GLY A 141 28.19 14.44 -1.35
C GLY A 141 27.20 14.99 -2.36
N GLU A 142 26.82 14.17 -3.31
CA GLU A 142 25.90 14.55 -4.38
C GLU A 142 25.06 13.38 -4.89
N ILE A 143 23.89 13.71 -5.44
CA ILE A 143 23.05 12.78 -6.19
C ILE A 143 23.37 12.96 -7.67
N LEU A 144 23.75 11.88 -8.32
CA LEU A 144 24.12 11.83 -9.73
C LEU A 144 22.98 11.18 -10.53
N PRO A 145 22.10 11.98 -11.16
CA PRO A 145 20.97 11.44 -11.91
C PRO A 145 21.45 10.77 -13.21
N GLY A 146 21.10 9.50 -13.37
CA GLY A 146 21.32 8.75 -14.59
C GLY A 146 20.33 9.09 -15.71
N HIS A 147 20.58 8.57 -16.91
CA HIS A 147 19.75 8.85 -18.07
C HIS A 147 18.29 8.42 -17.86
N GLY A 148 17.36 9.37 -18.01
CA GLY A 148 15.93 9.13 -17.94
C GLY A 148 15.39 8.91 -16.52
N LEU A 149 16.15 9.29 -15.47
CA LEU A 149 15.69 9.17 -14.08
C LEU A 149 14.32 9.82 -13.88
N LYS A 150 13.39 9.04 -13.30
CA LYS A 150 12.11 9.52 -12.79
C LYS A 150 11.86 8.88 -11.43
N ILE A 151 11.94 9.67 -10.38
CA ILE A 151 11.76 9.20 -9.00
C ILE A 151 10.30 9.34 -8.60
N GLY A 152 9.75 8.29 -8.00
CA GLY A 152 8.53 8.35 -7.21
C GLY A 152 8.87 8.13 -5.74
N TYR A 153 8.68 9.15 -4.90
CA TYR A 153 8.93 9.08 -3.46
C TYR A 153 7.63 9.01 -2.65
N TYR A 154 7.48 7.94 -1.87
CA TYR A 154 6.37 7.75 -0.92
C TYR A 154 6.85 8.00 0.51
N THR A 155 6.14 8.89 1.22
CA THR A 155 6.29 9.10 2.66
C THR A 155 5.02 8.71 3.40
N GLN A 156 5.18 8.30 4.67
CA GLN A 156 4.05 7.96 5.54
C GLN A 156 3.09 9.13 5.79
N GLU A 157 3.55 10.38 5.69
CA GLU A 157 2.73 11.57 5.90
C GLU A 157 1.85 11.92 4.68
N HIS A 158 1.96 11.18 3.57
CA HIS A 158 1.21 11.43 2.33
C HIS A 158 1.35 12.88 1.84
N GLU A 159 2.52 13.50 2.05
CA GLU A 159 2.77 14.91 1.72
C GLU A 159 2.55 15.22 0.23
N SER A 160 2.58 14.21 -0.62
CA SER A 160 2.34 14.32 -2.06
C SER A 160 0.86 14.46 -2.45
N LEU A 161 -0.09 14.31 -1.52
CA LEU A 161 -1.52 14.43 -1.79
C LEU A 161 -2.06 15.82 -1.39
N ASP A 162 -2.81 16.43 -2.30
CA ASP A 162 -3.62 17.61 -1.99
C ASP A 162 -4.98 17.17 -1.42
N PHE A 163 -5.18 17.46 -0.13
CA PHE A 163 -6.33 17.04 0.65
C PHE A 163 -7.64 17.75 0.25
N GLU A 164 -7.54 18.90 -0.40
CA GLU A 164 -8.69 19.66 -0.89
C GLU A 164 -9.14 19.22 -2.28
N ARG A 165 -8.25 18.56 -3.03
CA ARG A 165 -8.57 17.95 -4.32
C ARG A 165 -9.29 16.62 -4.18
N THR A 166 -10.01 16.25 -5.23
CA THR A 166 -10.56 14.90 -5.39
C THR A 166 -9.48 13.88 -5.69
N VAL A 167 -9.82 12.59 -5.54
CA VAL A 167 -8.98 11.45 -5.94
C VAL A 167 -8.51 11.60 -7.40
N LEU A 168 -9.42 11.94 -8.32
CA LEU A 168 -9.09 12.10 -9.74
C LEU A 168 -8.19 13.31 -10.01
N GLU A 169 -8.46 14.44 -9.36
CA GLU A 169 -7.65 15.65 -9.53
C GLU A 169 -6.21 15.46 -9.03
N ASN A 170 -6.03 14.74 -7.92
CA ASN A 170 -4.69 14.36 -7.45
C ASN A 170 -3.93 13.56 -8.53
N MET A 171 -4.58 12.56 -9.13
CA MET A 171 -3.98 11.76 -10.21
C MET A 171 -3.64 12.58 -11.45
N LEU A 172 -4.54 13.45 -11.88
CA LEU A 172 -4.33 14.32 -13.04
C LEU A 172 -3.19 15.33 -12.80
N SER A 173 -3.00 15.76 -11.55
CA SER A 173 -1.94 16.69 -11.20
C SER A 173 -0.56 16.05 -11.01
N ALA A 174 -0.50 14.75 -10.72
CA ALA A 174 0.75 14.03 -10.52
C ALA A 174 1.39 13.55 -11.83
N GLY A 175 0.59 13.37 -12.89
CA GLY A 175 1.08 12.86 -14.18
C GLY A 175 1.23 13.96 -15.22
N ASP A 176 2.44 14.14 -15.75
CA ASP A 176 2.64 14.93 -16.96
C ASP A 176 1.91 14.28 -18.15
N LYS A 177 0.80 14.90 -18.58
CA LYS A 177 0.02 14.52 -19.77
C LYS A 177 -0.75 13.19 -19.67
N ILE A 178 -1.12 12.75 -18.47
CA ILE A 178 -2.06 11.61 -18.36
C ILE A 178 -3.48 12.04 -18.77
N SER A 179 -4.13 11.23 -19.60
CA SER A 179 -5.55 11.45 -19.91
C SER A 179 -6.44 11.04 -18.72
N GLU A 180 -7.60 11.68 -18.58
CA GLU A 180 -8.57 11.30 -17.54
C GLU A 180 -8.96 9.82 -17.62
N GLN A 181 -9.05 9.27 -18.84
CA GLN A 181 -9.32 7.85 -19.04
C GLN A 181 -8.23 6.95 -18.44
N GLN A 182 -6.96 7.27 -18.68
CA GLN A 182 -5.83 6.53 -18.11
C GLN A 182 -5.79 6.68 -16.59
N ALA A 183 -6.02 7.90 -16.07
CA ALA A 183 -6.08 8.15 -14.64
C ALA A 183 -7.18 7.30 -13.97
N ARG A 184 -8.38 7.26 -14.55
CA ARG A 184 -9.49 6.40 -14.08
C ARG A 184 -9.17 4.91 -14.18
N GLN A 185 -8.45 4.48 -15.23
CA GLN A 185 -8.03 3.10 -15.37
C GLN A 185 -7.05 2.69 -14.26
N THR A 186 -6.05 3.52 -13.98
CA THR A 186 -5.12 3.28 -12.86
C THR A 186 -5.85 3.34 -11.53
N LEU A 187 -6.71 4.34 -11.30
CA LEU A 187 -7.53 4.39 -10.09
C LEU A 187 -8.37 3.12 -9.90
N GLY A 188 -8.92 2.57 -10.98
CA GLY A 188 -9.64 1.30 -10.96
C GLY A 188 -8.77 0.13 -10.47
N SER A 189 -7.50 0.06 -10.86
CA SER A 189 -6.58 -0.99 -10.36
C SER A 189 -6.18 -0.79 -8.89
N PHE A 190 -6.33 0.42 -8.35
CA PHE A 190 -6.15 0.73 -6.94
C PHE A 190 -7.48 0.74 -6.16
N LEU A 191 -8.53 0.13 -6.71
CA LEU A 191 -9.87 -0.01 -6.10
C LEU A 191 -10.56 1.33 -5.81
N PHE A 192 -10.33 2.34 -6.64
CA PHE A 192 -11.14 3.56 -6.71
C PHE A 192 -12.05 3.46 -7.93
N SER A 193 -13.36 3.36 -7.73
CA SER A 193 -14.33 3.15 -8.82
C SER A 193 -15.57 4.02 -8.68
N GLY A 194 -16.28 4.24 -9.79
CA GLY A 194 -17.53 5.02 -9.78
C GLY A 194 -17.34 6.41 -9.17
N ASP A 195 -18.14 6.70 -8.14
CA ASP A 195 -18.14 7.99 -7.45
C ASP A 195 -16.93 8.20 -6.52
N ASP A 196 -16.16 7.14 -6.22
CA ASP A 196 -14.97 7.24 -5.34
C ASP A 196 -13.94 8.22 -5.89
N VAL A 197 -13.81 8.29 -7.21
CA VAL A 197 -12.82 9.16 -7.86
C VAL A 197 -13.14 10.65 -7.73
N GLN A 198 -14.39 10.99 -7.36
CA GLN A 198 -14.85 12.35 -7.12
C GLN A 198 -14.82 12.72 -5.63
N LYS A 199 -14.47 11.78 -4.74
CA LYS A 199 -14.36 12.07 -3.31
C LYS A 199 -13.15 12.97 -3.04
N PRO A 200 -13.30 14.01 -2.20
CA PRO A 200 -12.17 14.77 -1.68
C PRO A 200 -11.20 13.87 -0.90
N VAL A 201 -9.89 14.10 -1.01
CA VAL A 201 -8.90 13.25 -0.33
C VAL A 201 -9.04 13.31 1.20
N LYS A 202 -9.47 14.45 1.76
CA LYS A 202 -9.70 14.60 3.21
C LYS A 202 -10.73 13.66 3.82
N VAL A 203 -11.63 13.05 3.02
CA VAL A 203 -12.63 12.09 3.54
C VAL A 203 -12.17 10.63 3.43
N LEU A 204 -11.00 10.38 2.84
CA LEU A 204 -10.45 9.03 2.66
C LEU A 204 -9.86 8.49 3.96
N SER A 205 -10.02 7.18 4.17
CA SER A 205 -9.30 6.44 5.22
C SER A 205 -7.78 6.47 5.00
N GLY A 206 -6.99 6.11 6.02
CA GLY A 206 -5.53 5.99 5.87
C GLY A 206 -5.12 5.03 4.74
N GLY A 207 -5.73 3.85 4.69
CA GLY A 207 -5.43 2.86 3.65
C GLY A 207 -5.84 3.29 2.24
N GLU A 208 -6.96 4.02 2.09
CA GLU A 208 -7.31 4.66 0.82
C GLU A 208 -6.30 5.72 0.42
N ARG A 209 -5.87 6.58 1.35
CA ARG A 209 -4.80 7.56 1.07
C ARG A 209 -3.49 6.89 0.65
N THR A 210 -3.14 5.73 1.22
CA THR A 210 -1.96 4.96 0.80
C THR A 210 -2.12 4.43 -0.61
N ARG A 211 -3.27 3.82 -0.93
CA ARG A 211 -3.56 3.36 -2.30
C ARG A 211 -3.51 4.50 -3.30
N LEU A 212 -4.07 5.67 -2.96
CA LEU A 212 -4.03 6.85 -3.84
C LEU A 212 -2.60 7.36 -4.04
N ALA A 213 -1.83 7.52 -2.97
CA ALA A 213 -0.44 7.97 -3.06
C ALA A 213 0.42 7.02 -3.89
N LEU A 214 0.24 5.70 -3.74
CA LEU A 214 0.94 4.74 -4.59
C LEU A 214 0.47 4.81 -6.05
N ALA A 215 -0.82 5.07 -6.29
CA ALA A 215 -1.36 5.27 -7.64
C ALA A 215 -0.81 6.54 -8.33
N THR A 216 -0.69 7.65 -7.60
CA THR A 216 -0.17 8.92 -8.14
C THR A 216 1.30 8.79 -8.52
N LEU A 217 2.11 8.13 -7.69
CA LEU A 217 3.54 7.91 -7.95
C LEU A 217 3.80 7.17 -9.26
N VAL A 218 2.99 6.16 -9.56
CA VAL A 218 3.22 5.32 -10.75
C VAL A 218 2.61 5.90 -12.02
N VAL A 219 1.60 6.76 -11.89
CA VAL A 219 1.11 7.58 -13.00
C VAL A 219 2.18 8.56 -13.50
N GLY A 220 3.06 9.03 -12.63
CA GLY A 220 4.23 9.82 -13.02
C GLY A 220 5.24 9.07 -13.91
N SER A 221 4.99 7.80 -14.23
CA SER A 221 5.90 6.92 -14.96
C SER A 221 7.28 6.86 -14.30
N ALA A 222 7.31 6.94 -12.96
CA ALA A 222 8.51 6.72 -12.17
C ALA A 222 9.19 5.43 -12.64
N ASN A 223 10.51 5.38 -12.57
CA ASN A 223 11.31 4.18 -12.82
C ASN A 223 12.17 3.78 -11.63
N VAL A 224 12.27 4.65 -10.63
CA VAL A 224 12.78 4.36 -9.29
C VAL A 224 11.70 4.73 -8.28
N LEU A 225 11.24 3.75 -7.51
CA LEU A 225 10.33 3.97 -6.38
C LEU A 225 11.11 3.95 -5.08
N LEU A 226 10.97 5.02 -4.30
CA LEU A 226 11.53 5.17 -2.96
C LEU A 226 10.36 5.09 -1.98
N LEU A 227 10.28 4.04 -1.17
CA LEU A 227 9.10 3.74 -0.37
C LEU A 227 9.46 3.66 1.11
N ASP A 228 8.95 4.62 1.89
CA ASP A 228 9.08 4.62 3.34
C ASP A 228 7.81 4.09 4.01
N GLU A 229 7.89 2.91 4.62
CA GLU A 229 6.78 2.24 5.32
C GLU A 229 5.44 2.20 4.55
N PRO A 230 5.43 1.76 3.28
CA PRO A 230 4.24 1.84 2.42
C PRO A 230 3.06 0.97 2.89
N THR A 231 3.27 0.06 3.83
CA THR A 231 2.27 -0.91 4.27
C THR A 231 1.62 -0.60 5.61
N ASN A 232 2.07 0.42 6.34
CA ASN A 232 1.71 0.64 7.74
C ASN A 232 0.20 0.97 7.95
N ASN A 233 -0.40 1.66 6.98
CA ASN A 233 -1.81 2.10 7.03
C ASN A 233 -2.76 1.18 6.24
N LEU A 234 -2.28 0.07 5.69
CA LEU A 234 -3.08 -0.83 4.86
C LEU A 234 -3.72 -1.94 5.68
N ASP A 235 -4.96 -2.30 5.35
CA ASP A 235 -5.54 -3.55 5.84
C ASP A 235 -4.78 -4.76 5.25
N PRO A 236 -4.85 -5.94 5.89
CA PRO A 236 -4.06 -7.08 5.46
C PRO A 236 -4.24 -7.50 4.00
N ALA A 237 -5.45 -7.36 3.45
CA ALA A 237 -5.73 -7.73 2.07
C ALA A 237 -5.15 -6.71 1.08
N SER A 238 -5.35 -5.41 1.36
CA SER A 238 -4.73 -4.35 0.55
C SER A 238 -3.20 -4.41 0.61
N ARG A 239 -2.62 -4.76 1.76
CA ARG A 239 -1.18 -4.93 1.93
C ARG A 239 -0.64 -6.03 1.02
N GLU A 240 -1.27 -7.20 1.01
CA GLU A 240 -0.84 -8.33 0.18
C GLU A 240 -0.85 -7.97 -1.31
N GLU A 241 -1.90 -7.28 -1.77
CA GLU A 241 -2.02 -6.84 -3.17
C GLU A 241 -0.99 -5.78 -3.55
N ILE A 242 -0.75 -4.78 -2.70
CA ILE A 242 0.27 -3.76 -2.95
C ILE A 242 1.66 -4.39 -3.02
N LEU A 243 1.98 -5.29 -2.09
CA LEU A 243 3.27 -5.96 -2.06
C LEU A 243 3.47 -6.89 -3.26
N ALA A 244 2.44 -7.63 -3.66
CA ALA A 244 2.49 -8.45 -4.87
C ALA A 244 2.76 -7.59 -6.11
N ALA A 245 2.08 -6.45 -6.23
CA ALA A 245 2.28 -5.54 -7.33
C ALA A 245 3.68 -4.90 -7.31
N LEU A 246 4.21 -4.52 -6.14
CA LEU A 246 5.59 -4.00 -5.99
C LEU A 246 6.63 -5.05 -6.39
N GLY A 247 6.39 -6.32 -6.06
CA GLY A 247 7.23 -7.44 -6.49
C GLY A 247 7.28 -7.58 -8.03
N GLU A 248 6.15 -7.35 -8.72
CA GLU A 248 6.03 -7.45 -10.18
C GLU A 248 6.43 -6.17 -10.95
N TYR A 249 6.64 -5.05 -10.25
CA TYR A 249 6.92 -3.77 -10.88
C TYR A 249 8.26 -3.76 -11.64
N GLN A 250 8.27 -3.33 -12.90
CA GLN A 250 9.48 -3.46 -13.74
C GLN A 250 10.57 -2.42 -13.43
N GLY A 251 10.26 -1.38 -12.66
CA GLY A 251 11.22 -0.37 -12.24
C GLY A 251 12.02 -0.82 -11.02
N ALA A 252 12.96 0.02 -10.59
CA ALA A 252 13.68 -0.20 -9.35
C ALA A 252 12.80 0.15 -8.14
N VAL A 253 12.96 -0.59 -7.05
CA VAL A 253 12.27 -0.33 -5.78
C VAL A 253 13.29 -0.30 -4.65
N VAL A 254 13.29 0.78 -3.89
CA VAL A 254 14.02 0.94 -2.63
C VAL A 254 12.99 1.01 -1.52
N LEU A 255 13.04 0.05 -0.59
CA LEU A 255 12.05 -0.10 0.47
C LEU A 255 12.70 0.08 1.85
N VAL A 256 12.10 0.93 2.68
CA VAL A 256 12.26 0.92 4.13
C VAL A 256 11.00 0.28 4.70
N SER A 257 11.16 -0.83 5.43
CA SER A 257 10.03 -1.43 6.14
C SER A 257 10.45 -2.27 7.35
N HIS A 258 9.71 -2.12 8.45
CA HIS A 258 9.74 -2.96 9.63
C HIS A 258 8.86 -4.22 9.49
N ASP A 259 8.17 -4.42 8.34
CA ASP A 259 7.35 -5.59 8.07
C ASP A 259 8.15 -6.66 7.31
N VAL A 260 8.48 -7.75 8.01
CA VAL A 260 9.12 -8.95 7.44
C VAL A 260 8.38 -9.48 6.20
N GLY A 261 7.04 -9.45 6.23
CA GLY A 261 6.23 -9.88 5.10
C GLY A 261 6.36 -8.97 3.88
N ALA A 262 6.49 -7.66 4.09
CA ALA A 262 6.72 -6.69 3.03
C ALA A 262 8.06 -6.92 2.34
N VAL A 263 9.11 -7.09 3.14
CA VAL A 263 10.46 -7.34 2.62
C VAL A 263 10.54 -8.68 1.88
N GLN A 264 9.94 -9.74 2.42
CA GLN A 264 9.90 -11.04 1.74
C GLN A 264 9.14 -11.00 0.41
N ALA A 265 8.02 -10.27 0.35
CA ALA A 265 7.24 -10.13 -0.87
C ALA A 265 8.00 -9.36 -1.97
N LEU A 266 8.82 -8.37 -1.57
CA LEU A 266 9.65 -7.60 -2.49
C LEU A 266 10.74 -8.45 -3.18
N LYS A 267 11.22 -9.51 -2.51
CA LYS A 267 12.36 -10.34 -2.95
C LYS A 267 13.60 -9.49 -3.27
N PRO A 268 14.13 -8.76 -2.28
CA PRO A 268 15.34 -7.96 -2.44
C PRO A 268 16.53 -8.79 -2.89
N GLU A 269 17.40 -8.14 -3.67
CA GLU A 269 18.70 -8.67 -4.07
C GLU A 269 19.84 -8.04 -3.27
N ARG A 270 19.61 -6.85 -2.70
CA ARG A 270 20.60 -6.05 -1.96
C ARG A 270 19.99 -5.42 -0.72
N VAL A 271 20.84 -5.19 0.27
CA VAL A 271 20.52 -4.44 1.49
C VAL A 271 21.53 -3.31 1.66
N LEU A 272 21.05 -2.15 2.09
CA LEU A 272 21.87 -1.05 2.59
C LEU A 272 21.66 -0.93 4.09
N LEU A 273 22.74 -0.97 4.86
CA LEU A 273 22.74 -0.89 6.32
C LEU A 273 23.11 0.51 6.76
N LEU A 274 22.21 1.16 7.50
CA LEU A 274 22.45 2.45 8.13
C LEU A 274 22.73 2.27 9.64
N PRO A 275 23.55 3.16 10.24
CA PRO A 275 24.05 4.43 9.68
C PRO A 275 25.35 4.31 8.85
N ASP A 276 26.00 3.15 8.87
CA ASP A 276 27.36 2.98 8.31
C ASP A 276 27.43 3.08 6.77
N GLY A 277 26.29 2.92 6.08
CA GLY A 277 26.25 2.95 4.61
C GLY A 277 26.72 1.66 3.96
N ASP A 278 26.87 0.58 4.73
CA ASP A 278 27.37 -0.70 4.26
C ASP A 278 26.35 -1.37 3.32
N GLU A 279 26.83 -1.76 2.14
CA GLU A 279 26.03 -2.49 1.15
C GLU A 279 26.39 -3.97 1.14
N ASP A 280 25.37 -4.84 1.16
CA ASP A 280 25.55 -6.29 1.00
C ASP A 280 24.48 -6.90 0.09
N LEU A 281 24.73 -8.12 -0.38
CA LEU A 281 23.73 -8.96 -1.02
C LEU A 281 22.68 -9.40 0.00
N TRP A 282 21.43 -9.42 -0.43
CA TRP A 282 20.34 -9.85 0.44
C TRP A 282 20.49 -11.32 0.85
N GLY A 283 20.32 -11.57 2.15
CA GLY A 283 20.26 -12.90 2.73
C GLY A 283 19.22 -12.98 3.85
N ASN A 284 18.73 -14.18 4.14
CA ASN A 284 17.66 -14.38 5.13
C ASN A 284 18.08 -14.00 6.56
N GLN A 285 19.38 -13.87 6.84
CA GLN A 285 19.89 -13.38 8.12
C GLN A 285 19.39 -11.96 8.45
N TYR A 286 19.10 -11.13 7.44
CA TYR A 286 18.62 -9.77 7.64
C TYR A 286 17.14 -9.71 8.08
N LEU A 287 16.39 -10.81 7.96
CA LEU A 287 15.02 -10.88 8.47
C LEU A 287 14.97 -10.78 9.99
N GLU A 288 16.02 -11.25 10.68
CA GLU A 288 16.12 -11.15 12.14
C GLU A 288 16.30 -9.70 12.58
N LEU A 289 17.07 -8.91 11.83
CA LEU A 289 17.27 -7.47 12.09
C LEU A 289 15.94 -6.70 11.99
N ILE A 290 15.11 -7.01 10.99
CA ILE A 290 13.77 -6.40 10.85
C ILE A 290 12.87 -6.75 12.04
N ALA A 291 12.97 -7.99 12.57
CA ALA A 291 12.15 -8.44 13.68
C ALA A 291 12.55 -7.85 15.05
N LEU A 292 13.74 -7.26 15.14
CA LEU A 292 14.32 -6.65 16.34
C LEU A 292 14.00 -5.15 16.46
N GLU A 293 13.58 -4.50 15.36
CA GLU A 293 13.09 -3.11 15.33
C GLU A 293 11.63 -2.98 15.81
#